data_AF-A0A4R9QLL4-F1
#
_entry.id   AF-A0A4R9QLL4-F1
#
_cell.length_a   1.000
_cell.length_b   1.000
_cell.length_c   1.000
_cell.angle_alpha   90.00
_cell.angle_beta   90.00
_cell.angle_gamma   90.00
#
_symmetry.space_group_name_H-M   'P 1'
#
loop_
_entity.id
_entity.type
_entity.pdbx_description
1 polymer ?
#
loop_
_entity_poly.entity_id
_entity_poly.type
_entity_poly.pdbx_seq_one_letter_code
_entity_poly.pdbx_strand_id
1 'polypeptide(L)'
;MHEDEGSTPDKLQAMLDVITRSEPLGASGQADFGRLRADAVKAAGVLIEFYGDAALERAKLIECRSPQSHFARLVTAEVGRRGKLQPGS
;
A
#
# COMPACT_ATOMS: atom_id res chain seq x y z
N MET A 1 16.56 25.76 -51.10
CA MET A 1 17.76 25.73 -50.24
C MET A 1 17.33 25.06 -48.94
N HIS A 2 18.06 24.02 -48.52
CA HIS A 2 17.72 23.00 -47.51
C HIS A 2 16.97 23.51 -46.26
N GLU A 3 15.98 22.72 -45.84
CA GLU A 3 15.45 22.70 -44.49
C GLU A 3 16.60 22.34 -43.54
N ASP A 4 17.20 23.33 -42.88
CA ASP A 4 18.20 23.09 -41.83
C ASP A 4 17.45 22.68 -40.57
N GLU A 5 17.22 21.37 -40.52
CA GLU A 5 16.69 20.61 -39.41
C GLU A 5 17.71 20.65 -38.25
N GLY A 6 17.85 21.82 -37.63
CA GLY A 6 18.51 22.00 -36.35
C GLY A 6 17.68 21.34 -35.25
N SER A 7 17.64 20.00 -35.26
CA SER A 7 17.01 19.15 -34.23
C SER A 7 17.84 19.26 -32.96
N THR A 8 17.63 20.39 -32.31
CA THR A 8 18.35 20.89 -31.16
C THR A 8 18.07 20.01 -29.95
N PRO A 9 19.08 19.78 -29.09
CA PRO A 9 18.95 19.01 -27.84
C PRO A 9 17.81 19.52 -26.93
N ASP A 10 17.31 20.73 -27.17
CA ASP A 10 16.14 21.34 -26.54
C ASP A 10 14.87 20.49 -26.56
N LYS A 11 14.54 19.83 -27.69
CA LYS A 11 13.30 19.04 -27.76
C LYS A 11 13.39 17.77 -26.93
N LEU A 12 14.57 17.15 -26.89
CA LEU A 12 14.86 16.03 -26.01
C LEU A 12 14.87 16.48 -24.55
N GLN A 13 15.48 17.62 -24.24
CA GLN A 13 15.51 18.17 -22.89
C GLN A 13 14.11 18.52 -22.39
N ALA A 14 13.25 19.09 -23.24
CA ALA A 14 11.86 19.38 -22.92
C ALA A 14 11.03 18.09 -22.70
N MET A 15 11.27 17.04 -23.49
CA MET A 15 10.64 15.74 -23.26
C MET A 15 11.09 15.10 -21.94
N LEU A 16 12.38 15.20 -21.60
CA LEU A 16 12.91 14.72 -20.32
C LEU A 16 12.31 15.50 -19.15
N ASP A 17 12.23 16.83 -19.25
CA ASP A 17 11.63 17.69 -18.23
C ASP A 17 10.14 17.36 -18.01
N VAL A 18 9.40 17.05 -19.08
CA VAL A 18 8.01 16.58 -18.98
C VAL A 18 7.94 15.24 -18.26
N ILE A 19 8.86 14.29 -18.50
CA ILE A 19 8.90 13.01 -17.79
C ILE A 19 9.24 13.22 -16.31
N THR A 20 10.24 14.07 -16.00
CA THR A 20 10.64 14.37 -14.62
C THR A 20 9.54 15.12 -13.86
N ARG A 21 8.74 15.96 -14.53
CA ARG A 21 7.56 16.62 -13.94
C ARG A 21 6.30 15.75 -13.90
N SER A 22 6.26 14.68 -14.69
CA SER A 22 5.13 13.74 -14.76
C SER A 22 5.29 12.55 -13.83
N GLU A 23 6.42 12.40 -13.13
CA GLU A 23 6.46 11.52 -11.96
C GLU A 23 5.45 12.04 -10.93
N PRO A 24 4.45 11.25 -10.52
CA PRO A 24 3.62 11.58 -9.38
C PRO A 24 4.42 11.31 -8.10
N LEU A 25 5.48 12.08 -7.87
CA LEU A 25 6.29 12.08 -6.65
C LEU A 25 5.48 12.77 -5.54
N GLY A 26 4.63 12.01 -4.86
CA GLY A 26 4.17 12.36 -3.50
C GLY A 26 2.69 12.26 -3.20
N ALA A 27 1.81 12.14 -4.20
CA ALA A 27 0.35 12.01 -3.95
C ALA A 27 -0.13 10.55 -3.87
N SER A 28 0.55 9.62 -4.55
CA SER A 28 0.16 8.21 -4.61
C SER A 28 0.43 7.46 -3.31
N GLY A 29 1.61 7.63 -2.70
CA GLY A 29 2.01 6.85 -1.51
C GLY A 29 1.08 6.99 -0.30
N GLN A 30 0.51 8.18 -0.05
CA GLN A 30 -0.45 8.38 1.05
C GLN A 30 -1.84 7.82 0.73
N ALA A 31 -2.30 7.96 -0.52
CA ALA A 31 -3.56 7.38 -0.98
C ALA A 31 -3.49 5.84 -1.01
N ASP A 32 -2.37 5.29 -1.44
CA ASP A 32 -2.08 3.86 -1.47
C ASP A 32 -1.99 3.28 -0.05
N PHE A 33 -1.39 4.01 0.89
CA PHE A 33 -1.38 3.62 2.29
C PHE A 33 -2.78 3.67 2.93
N GLY A 34 -3.59 4.66 2.58
CA GLY A 34 -4.99 4.76 3.01
C GLY A 34 -5.83 3.57 2.53
N ARG A 35 -5.68 3.19 1.25
CA ARG A 35 -6.32 2.00 0.67
C ARG A 35 -5.83 0.72 1.35
N LEU A 36 -4.51 0.59 1.51
CA LEU A 36 -3.89 -0.56 2.16
C LEU A 36 -4.43 -0.77 3.59
N ARG A 37 -4.60 0.32 4.35
CA ARG A 37 -5.19 0.27 5.69
C ARG A 37 -6.66 -0.13 5.67
N ALA A 38 -7.45 0.40 4.73
CA ALA A 38 -8.85 0.03 4.57
C ALA A 38 -9.02 -1.46 4.20
N ASP A 39 -8.12 -2.00 3.37
CA ASP A 39 -8.14 -3.41 3.01
C ASP A 39 -7.67 -4.30 4.17
N ALA A 40 -6.71 -3.85 4.98
CA ALA A 40 -6.31 -4.56 6.20
C ALA A 40 -7.48 -4.63 7.21
N VAL A 41 -8.25 -3.55 7.32
CA VAL A 41 -9.51 -3.48 8.11
C VAL A 41 -10.54 -4.51 7.64
N LYS A 42 -10.72 -4.68 6.33
CA LYS A 42 -11.62 -5.71 5.78
C LYS A 42 -11.09 -7.11 6.05
N ALA A 43 -9.82 -7.36 5.74
CA ALA A 43 -9.18 -8.66 5.93
C ALA A 43 -9.19 -9.11 7.40
N ALA A 44 -8.96 -8.20 8.34
CA ALA A 44 -9.10 -8.49 9.76
C ALA A 44 -10.53 -8.87 10.15
N GLY A 45 -11.55 -8.24 9.54
CA GLY A 45 -12.95 -8.64 9.71
C GLY A 45 -13.20 -10.07 9.28
N VAL A 46 -12.75 -10.43 8.06
CA VAL A 46 -12.88 -11.79 7.52
C VAL A 46 -12.14 -12.81 8.40
N LEU A 47 -10.93 -12.49 8.89
CA LEU A 47 -10.19 -13.37 9.80
C LEU A 47 -10.94 -13.60 11.11
N ILE A 48 -11.54 -12.57 11.70
CA ILE A 48 -12.33 -12.69 12.93
C ILE A 48 -13.60 -13.49 12.69
N GLU A 49 -14.29 -13.27 11.57
CA GLU A 49 -15.49 -14.02 11.22
C GLU A 49 -15.21 -15.51 11.03
N PHE A 50 -14.10 -15.85 10.38
CA PHE A 50 -13.77 -17.24 10.06
C PHE A 50 -13.10 -17.99 11.21
N TYR A 51 -12.23 -17.33 11.99
CA TYR A 51 -11.43 -17.97 13.03
C TYR A 51 -11.84 -17.61 14.46
N GLY A 52 -12.75 -16.66 14.66
CA GLY A 52 -13.21 -16.22 15.98
C GLY A 52 -12.04 -15.83 16.89
N ASP A 53 -11.98 -16.45 18.06
CA ASP A 53 -10.92 -16.21 19.06
C ASP A 53 -9.51 -16.58 18.57
N ALA A 54 -9.41 -17.51 17.61
CA ALA A 54 -8.14 -17.90 17.02
C ALA A 54 -7.62 -16.93 15.95
N ALA A 55 -8.40 -15.90 15.58
CA ALA A 55 -8.04 -14.98 14.50
C ALA A 55 -6.70 -14.27 14.72
N LEU A 56 -6.38 -13.90 15.97
CA LEU A 56 -5.12 -13.24 16.29
C LEU A 56 -3.91 -14.17 16.11
N GLU A 57 -4.03 -15.42 16.53
CA GLU A 57 -2.96 -16.41 16.33
C GLU A 57 -2.74 -16.66 14.84
N ARG A 58 -3.83 -16.78 14.07
CA ARG A 58 -3.76 -16.94 12.61
C ARG A 58 -3.11 -15.75 11.93
N ALA A 59 -3.45 -14.51 12.32
CA ALA A 59 -2.84 -13.31 11.76
C ALA A 59 -1.33 -13.26 12.04
N LYS A 60 -0.90 -13.60 13.27
CA LYS A 60 0.53 -13.69 13.63
C LYS A 60 1.28 -14.74 12.80
N LEU A 61 0.68 -15.90 12.55
CA LEU A 61 1.28 -16.93 11.69
C LEU A 61 1.49 -16.42 10.25
N ILE A 62 0.54 -15.66 9.71
CA ILE A 62 0.66 -15.04 8.39
C ILE A 62 1.79 -14.00 8.38
N GLU A 63 1.86 -13.13 9.39
CA GLU A 63 2.92 -12.13 9.54
C GLU A 63 4.31 -12.78 9.65
N CYS A 64 4.45 -13.84 10.47
CA CYS A 64 5.71 -14.58 10.62
C CYS A 64 6.18 -15.21 9.30
N ARG A 65 5.26 -15.68 8.45
CA ARG A 65 5.59 -16.24 7.13
C ARG A 65 5.91 -15.17 6.09
N SER A 66 5.63 -13.90 6.39
CA SER A 66 5.81 -12.78 5.46
C SER A 66 6.30 -11.53 6.20
N PRO A 67 7.50 -11.56 6.82
CA PRO A 67 7.98 -10.50 7.71
C PRO A 67 8.16 -9.15 7.00
N GLN A 68 8.35 -9.16 5.67
CA GLN A 68 8.47 -7.96 4.84
C GLN A 68 7.11 -7.35 4.46
N SER A 69 6.00 -8.10 4.62
CA SER A 69 4.67 -7.64 4.23
C SER A 69 4.13 -6.63 5.23
N HIS A 70 4.12 -5.36 4.83
CA HIS A 70 3.49 -4.29 5.61
C HIS A 70 1.99 -4.52 5.79
N PHE A 71 1.32 -5.10 4.78
CA PHE A 71 -0.09 -5.49 4.87
C PHE A 71 -0.33 -6.52 5.98
N ALA A 72 0.51 -7.56 6.07
CA ALA A 72 0.35 -8.58 7.11
C ALA A 72 0.46 -7.98 8.52
N ARG A 73 1.42 -7.06 8.73
CA ARG A 73 1.55 -6.32 10.00
C ARG A 73 0.30 -5.49 10.33
N LEU A 74 -0.26 -4.79 9.34
CA LEU A 74 -1.49 -4.01 9.54
C LEU A 74 -2.67 -4.91 9.90
N VAL A 75 -2.82 -6.06 9.25
CA VAL A 75 -3.87 -7.03 9.55
C VAL A 75 -3.74 -7.57 10.98
N THR A 76 -2.53 -7.98 11.41
CA THR A 76 -2.32 -8.46 12.79
C THR A 76 -2.64 -7.39 13.82
N ALA A 77 -2.16 -6.15 13.60
CA ALA A 77 -2.42 -5.04 14.50
C ALA A 77 -3.93 -4.75 14.61
N GLU A 78 -4.64 -4.82 13.49
CA GLU A 78 -6.07 -4.60 13.42
C GLU A 78 -6.90 -5.69 14.10
N VAL A 79 -6.57 -6.97 13.88
CA VAL A 79 -7.21 -8.10 14.59
C VAL A 79 -6.98 -7.97 16.10
N GLY A 80 -5.74 -7.68 16.52
CA GLY A 80 -5.41 -7.50 17.93
C GLY A 80 -6.13 -6.30 18.58
N ARG A 81 -6.35 -5.22 17.83
CA ARG A 81 -7.13 -4.06 18.28
C ARG A 81 -8.59 -4.42 18.51
N ARG A 82 -9.21 -5.18 17.61
CA ARG A 82 -10.63 -5.59 17.71
C ARG A 82 -10.86 -6.63 18.80
N GLY A 83 -9.93 -7.57 18.98
CA GLY A 83 -10.01 -8.55 20.07
C GLY A 83 -9.96 -7.92 21.45
N LYS A 84 -9.21 -6.82 21.63
CA LYS A 84 -9.17 -6.06 22.91
C LYS A 84 -10.42 -5.22 23.18
N LEU A 85 -11.17 -4.87 22.12
CA LEU A 85 -12.41 -4.09 22.20
C LEU A 85 -13.64 -4.95 22.51
N GLN A 86 -13.50 -6.28 22.52
CA GLN A 86 -14.52 -7.20 23.02
C GLN A 86 -14.12 -7.63 24.45
N PRO A 87 -14.41 -6.83 25.49
CA PRO A 87 -14.45 -7.39 26.83
C PRO A 87 -15.56 -8.45 26.83
N GLY A 88 -15.25 -9.62 27.39
CA GLY A 88 -16.13 -10.78 27.41
C GLY A 88 -17.57 -10.40 27.79
N SER A 89 -18.51 -10.96 27.03
CA SER A 89 -19.91 -11.09 27.45
C SER A 89 -20.00 -12.05 28.62
#